data_AF-A0A6P2AH86-F1
#
_entry.id   AF-A0A6P2AH86-F1
#
_cell.length_a   1.000
_cell.length_b   1.000
_cell.length_c   1.000
_cell.angle_alpha   90.00
_cell.angle_beta   90.00
_cell.angle_gamma   90.00
#
_symmetry.space_group_name_H-M   'P 1'
#
loop_
_entity.id
_entity.type
_entity.pdbx_description
1 polymer ?
#
loop_
_entity_poly.entity_id
_entity_poly.type
_entity_poly.pdbx_seq_one_letter_code
_entity_poly.pdbx_strand_id
1 'polypeptide(L)'
;MNQLVKHLLWTTAIAPVLLSQSVSAHVIWFEQINPTRGEIFFGHPEEGTPEPFDLNKFTGANAYDISGNVIPSTTTFTNGRLFINTVVPAAAYSGSYDNGFWRENPDGSYDNITAEEAAEIGFENTGQYLKYATGIFNEDFPISRSFGQPLEIRPQSSPFDLTAGDTLPVRVFFNNSLLTNPLVEYQGNEIPVNNGVALIPIGLEGLEVIEASYSDPNANNPTLSYAATFSTLGYGTIVPQPEPIPEPLTILGTLFTLGVLPVLKKNYNK
;
A
#
# COMPACT_ATOMS: atom_id res chain seq x y z
N MET A 1 19.55 64.70 -1.06
CA MET A 1 20.80 64.58 -1.84
C MET A 1 21.26 63.13 -1.72
N ASN A 2 21.20 62.41 -2.83
CA ASN A 2 21.26 60.96 -2.93
C ASN A 2 22.64 60.39 -2.57
N GLN A 3 22.67 59.40 -1.66
CA GLN A 3 23.75 58.41 -1.55
C GLN A 3 23.25 57.15 -2.27
N LEU A 4 23.51 56.99 -3.57
CA LEU A 4 24.66 56.26 -4.13
C LEU A 4 24.82 54.83 -3.57
N VAL A 5 23.97 53.94 -4.09
CA VAL A 5 24.31 52.64 -4.68
C VAL A 5 25.67 52.05 -4.28
N LYS A 6 25.63 51.04 -3.41
CA LYS A 6 26.61 49.94 -3.42
C LYS A 6 25.85 48.62 -3.42
N HIS A 7 25.84 48.00 -4.59
CA HIS A 7 25.36 46.65 -4.81
C HIS A 7 26.15 45.67 -3.93
N LEU A 8 25.45 44.93 -3.08
CA LEU A 8 25.93 43.67 -2.54
C LEU A 8 24.92 42.61 -2.95
N LEU A 9 25.15 42.04 -4.14
CA LEU A 9 24.47 40.85 -4.62
C LEU A 9 24.90 39.69 -3.73
N TRP A 10 24.07 39.35 -2.75
CA TRP A 10 24.09 38.03 -2.14
C TRP A 10 23.31 37.12 -3.08
N THR A 11 24.00 36.49 -4.01
CA THR A 11 23.48 35.29 -4.67
C THR A 11 23.47 34.19 -3.63
N THR A 12 22.33 34.02 -2.95
CA THR A 12 22.04 32.84 -2.16
C THR A 12 21.99 31.67 -3.12
N ALA A 13 23.09 30.90 -3.20
CA ALA A 13 23.06 29.60 -3.84
C ALA A 13 22.10 28.73 -3.00
N ILE A 14 20.88 28.54 -3.49
CA ILE A 14 19.99 27.49 -3.01
C ILE A 14 20.65 26.19 -3.48
N ALA A 15 21.51 25.62 -2.64
CA ALA A 15 21.94 24.24 -2.82
C ALA A 15 20.67 23.38 -2.72
N PRO A 16 20.36 22.55 -3.73
CA PRO A 16 19.35 21.54 -3.54
C PRO A 16 19.91 20.60 -2.48
N VAL A 17 19.35 20.66 -1.28
CA VAL A 17 19.49 19.57 -0.32
C VAL A 17 18.79 18.39 -0.98
N LEU A 18 19.57 17.53 -1.63
CA LEU A 18 19.14 16.19 -1.98
C LEU A 18 18.87 15.51 -0.64
N LEU A 19 17.62 15.57 -0.19
CA LEU A 19 17.16 14.78 0.94
C LEU A 19 17.38 13.33 0.51
N SER A 20 18.36 12.66 1.12
CA SER A 20 18.51 11.21 1.04
C SER A 20 17.20 10.61 1.54
N GLN A 21 16.35 10.16 0.62
CA GLN A 21 15.13 9.48 0.99
C GLN A 21 15.53 8.18 1.66
N SER A 22 15.17 8.04 2.93
CA SER A 22 15.43 6.84 3.72
C SER A 22 14.83 5.63 2.99
N VAL A 23 15.60 4.54 2.81
CA VAL A 23 15.12 3.26 2.23
C VAL A 23 13.94 2.64 3.01
N SER A 24 13.70 3.12 4.23
CA SER A 24 12.52 2.77 5.01
C SER A 24 11.21 3.38 4.47
N ALA A 25 11.26 4.28 3.49
CA ALA A 25 10.09 5.06 3.07
C ALA A 25 9.12 4.26 2.19
N HIS A 26 9.59 3.28 1.40
CA HIS A 26 8.67 2.42 0.63
C HIS A 26 7.92 1.48 1.57
N VAL A 27 6.62 1.30 1.38
CA VAL A 27 5.82 0.32 2.10
C VAL A 27 5.02 -0.54 1.13
N ILE A 28 4.34 -1.56 1.66
CA ILE A 28 3.25 -2.23 0.95
C ILE A 28 1.94 -1.90 1.66
N TRP A 29 0.83 -1.79 0.93
CA TRP A 29 -0.50 -1.57 1.52
C TRP A 29 -1.58 -2.26 0.71
N PHE A 30 -2.78 -2.37 1.29
CA PHE A 30 -3.93 -2.98 0.64
C PHE A 30 -4.96 -1.94 0.23
N GLU A 31 -5.58 -2.15 -0.92
CA GLU A 31 -6.90 -1.59 -1.22
C GLU A 31 -7.85 -2.71 -1.58
N GLN A 32 -9.10 -2.62 -1.12
CA GLN A 32 -10.15 -3.54 -1.53
C GLN A 32 -10.81 -3.03 -2.81
N ILE A 33 -10.72 -3.80 -3.90
CA ILE A 33 -11.39 -3.51 -5.17
C ILE A 33 -12.86 -3.88 -5.07
N ASN A 34 -13.14 -5.06 -4.52
CA ASN A 34 -14.47 -5.57 -4.21
C ASN A 34 -14.35 -6.63 -3.09
N PRO A 35 -15.46 -7.12 -2.52
CA PRO A 35 -15.40 -8.04 -1.38
C PRO A 35 -14.57 -9.32 -1.62
N THR A 36 -14.38 -9.74 -2.87
CA THR A 36 -13.62 -10.95 -3.23
C THR A 36 -12.24 -10.67 -3.82
N ARG A 37 -11.82 -9.40 -3.88
CA ARG A 37 -10.57 -9.01 -4.54
C ARG A 37 -9.95 -7.79 -3.88
N GLY A 38 -8.71 -7.95 -3.42
CA GLY A 38 -7.84 -6.87 -2.97
C GLY A 38 -6.66 -6.69 -3.90
N GLU A 39 -6.07 -5.51 -3.88
CA GLU A 39 -4.79 -5.20 -4.49
C GLU A 39 -3.72 -4.93 -3.44
N ILE A 40 -2.49 -5.33 -3.74
CA ILE A 40 -1.31 -5.07 -2.93
C ILE A 40 -0.42 -4.11 -3.70
N PHE A 41 -0.22 -2.93 -3.13
CA PHE A 41 0.61 -1.89 -3.71
C PHE A 41 2.01 -1.89 -3.07
N PHE A 42 2.94 -1.21 -3.74
CA PHE A 42 4.29 -0.93 -3.26
C PHE A 42 4.61 0.53 -3.61
N GLY A 43 5.28 1.27 -2.71
CA GLY A 43 5.53 2.70 -2.91
C GLY A 43 5.27 3.54 -1.66
N HIS A 44 4.91 4.80 -1.90
CA HIS A 44 4.50 5.79 -0.90
C HIS A 44 2.99 6.03 -1.01
N PRO A 45 2.18 5.67 0.00
CA PRO A 45 0.72 5.82 -0.05
C PRO A 45 0.26 7.27 -0.33
N GLU A 46 1.00 8.26 0.15
CA GLU A 46 0.71 9.69 0.03
C GLU A 46 0.97 10.28 -1.37
N GLU A 47 1.77 9.61 -2.21
CA GLU A 47 2.09 10.09 -3.56
C GLU A 47 0.99 9.76 -4.58
N GLY A 48 0.06 8.86 -4.23
CA GLY A 48 -1.08 8.47 -5.07
C GLY A 48 -0.71 7.74 -6.37
N THR A 49 0.58 7.52 -6.63
CA THR A 49 1.09 6.77 -7.80
C THR A 49 1.96 5.62 -7.31
N PRO A 50 1.42 4.39 -7.25
CA PRO A 50 2.18 3.23 -6.82
C PRO A 50 3.34 2.93 -7.74
N GLU A 51 4.42 2.40 -7.17
CA GLU A 51 5.58 1.95 -7.90
C GLU A 51 5.40 0.53 -8.46
N PRO A 52 6.20 0.13 -9.47
CA PRO A 52 6.17 -1.24 -9.99
C PRO A 52 6.44 -2.27 -8.88
N PHE A 53 5.54 -3.25 -8.77
CA PHE A 53 5.63 -4.28 -7.75
C PHE A 53 6.57 -5.41 -8.20
N ASP A 54 7.67 -5.66 -7.47
CA ASP A 54 8.57 -6.79 -7.75
C ASP A 54 8.07 -8.08 -7.09
N LEU A 55 7.63 -9.04 -7.92
CA LEU A 55 7.08 -10.31 -7.47
C LEU A 55 8.13 -11.20 -6.76
N ASN A 56 9.42 -11.06 -7.05
CA ASN A 56 10.47 -11.90 -6.43
C ASN A 56 10.67 -11.58 -4.95
N LYS A 57 10.27 -10.38 -4.52
CA LYS A 57 10.33 -9.90 -3.14
C LYS A 57 9.05 -10.21 -2.34
N PHE A 58 8.00 -10.64 -3.01
CA PHE A 58 6.74 -11.01 -2.37
C PHE A 58 6.83 -12.38 -1.71
N THR A 59 6.56 -12.43 -0.41
CA THR A 59 6.67 -13.66 0.37
C THR A 59 5.31 -14.31 0.67
N GLY A 60 4.22 -13.57 0.56
CA GLY A 60 2.87 -14.13 0.68
C GLY A 60 1.81 -13.13 1.16
N ALA A 61 0.55 -13.56 1.06
CA ALA A 61 -0.59 -12.85 1.61
C ALA A 61 -1.69 -13.83 2.02
N ASN A 62 -2.51 -13.42 2.99
CA ASN A 62 -3.69 -14.15 3.46
C ASN A 62 -4.93 -13.26 3.37
N ALA A 63 -6.09 -13.90 3.20
CA ALA A 63 -7.38 -13.27 3.34
C ALA A 63 -8.13 -13.89 4.52
N TYR A 64 -9.02 -13.11 5.14
CA TYR A 64 -9.70 -13.51 6.36
C TYR A 64 -11.22 -13.29 6.24
N ASP A 65 -12.01 -14.18 6.85
CA ASP A 65 -13.44 -13.96 7.04
C ASP A 65 -13.72 -12.97 8.20
N ILE A 66 -15.00 -12.64 8.41
CA ILE A 66 -15.47 -11.76 9.49
C ILE A 66 -15.12 -12.25 10.91
N SER A 67 -14.93 -13.57 11.09
CA SER A 67 -14.50 -14.17 12.35
C SER A 67 -12.97 -14.14 12.51
N GLY A 68 -12.24 -13.66 11.50
CA GLY A 68 -10.79 -13.63 11.44
C GLY A 68 -10.14 -14.97 11.08
N ASN A 69 -10.89 -15.95 10.58
CA ASN A 69 -10.30 -17.19 10.09
C ASN A 69 -9.71 -16.97 8.71
N VAL A 70 -8.55 -17.60 8.44
CA VAL A 70 -7.96 -17.60 7.10
C VAL A 70 -8.90 -18.32 6.13
N ILE A 71 -9.20 -17.68 5.00
CA ILE A 71 -10.01 -18.25 3.91
C ILE A 71 -9.14 -18.56 2.69
N PRO A 72 -9.55 -19.52 1.83
CA PRO A 72 -8.83 -19.81 0.60
C PRO A 72 -8.69 -18.57 -0.29
N SER A 73 -7.47 -18.31 -0.73
CA SER A 73 -7.14 -17.18 -1.60
C SER A 73 -6.04 -17.56 -2.61
N THR A 74 -5.96 -16.82 -3.70
CA THR A 74 -4.91 -16.93 -4.70
C THR A 74 -4.38 -15.56 -5.08
N THR A 75 -3.08 -15.47 -5.35
CA THR A 75 -2.47 -14.24 -5.85
C THR A 75 -2.33 -14.28 -7.36
N THR A 76 -2.66 -13.17 -8.03
CA THR A 76 -2.47 -13.00 -9.47
C THR A 76 -1.64 -11.76 -9.74
N PHE A 77 -0.63 -11.89 -10.59
CA PHE A 77 0.22 -10.78 -11.02
C PHE A 77 -0.05 -10.46 -12.49
N THR A 78 -0.47 -9.24 -12.79
CA THR A 78 -0.76 -8.81 -14.16
C THR A 78 -0.46 -7.33 -14.33
N ASN A 79 0.17 -6.97 -15.45
CA ASN A 79 0.54 -5.60 -15.77
C ASN A 79 1.32 -4.86 -14.66
N GLY A 80 2.22 -5.58 -13.96
CA GLY A 80 3.02 -5.01 -12.87
C GLY A 80 2.27 -4.82 -11.53
N ARG A 81 1.03 -5.32 -11.42
CA ARG A 81 0.16 -5.18 -10.25
C ARG A 81 -0.13 -6.54 -9.62
N LEU A 82 -0.15 -6.58 -8.29
CA LEU A 82 -0.40 -7.80 -7.52
C LEU A 82 -1.79 -7.76 -6.87
N PHE A 83 -2.57 -8.81 -7.10
CA PHE A 83 -3.91 -8.95 -6.52
C PHE A 83 -4.00 -10.20 -5.65
N ILE A 84 -4.81 -10.13 -4.60
CA ILE A 84 -5.29 -11.27 -3.83
C ILE A 84 -6.77 -11.48 -4.12
N ASN A 85 -7.13 -12.71 -4.49
CA ASN A 85 -8.48 -13.08 -4.90
C ASN A 85 -9.01 -14.17 -3.98
N THR A 86 -10.30 -14.12 -3.66
CA THR A 86 -11.00 -15.11 -2.84
C THR A 86 -12.28 -15.58 -3.54
N VAL A 87 -12.80 -16.74 -3.12
CA VAL A 87 -14.09 -17.26 -3.62
C VAL A 87 -15.29 -16.78 -2.80
N VAL A 88 -15.05 -16.30 -1.58
CA VAL A 88 -16.03 -15.70 -0.67
C VAL A 88 -15.55 -14.33 -0.21
N PRO A 89 -16.43 -13.43 0.23
CA PRO A 89 -16.04 -12.12 0.74
C PRO A 89 -14.95 -12.20 1.83
N ALA A 90 -13.89 -11.42 1.68
CA ALA A 90 -12.86 -11.20 2.67
C ALA A 90 -13.19 -9.94 3.48
N ALA A 91 -13.07 -10.06 4.80
CA ALA A 91 -13.21 -8.96 5.75
C ALA A 91 -11.88 -8.23 6.00
N ALA A 92 -10.77 -8.95 5.86
CA ALA A 92 -9.42 -8.41 6.02
C ALA A 92 -8.39 -9.15 5.17
N TYR A 93 -7.22 -8.52 5.01
CA TYR A 93 -6.03 -9.09 4.36
C TYR A 93 -4.77 -8.88 5.22
N SER A 94 -3.78 -9.74 5.03
CA SER A 94 -2.41 -9.54 5.50
C SER A 94 -1.43 -9.90 4.40
N GLY A 95 -0.28 -9.23 4.33
CA GLY A 95 0.73 -9.43 3.28
C GLY A 95 2.14 -9.19 3.79
N SER A 96 3.13 -9.87 3.22
CA SER A 96 4.54 -9.71 3.56
C SER A 96 5.43 -9.64 2.33
N TYR A 97 6.42 -8.78 2.40
CA TYR A 97 7.33 -8.45 1.31
C TYR A 97 8.74 -8.25 1.87
N ASP A 98 9.70 -9.05 1.42
CA ASP A 98 11.11 -8.92 1.79
C ASP A 98 11.77 -7.99 0.79
N ASN A 99 12.02 -6.75 1.18
CA ASN A 99 12.63 -5.76 0.31
C ASN A 99 14.15 -5.98 0.13
N GLY A 100 14.68 -7.03 0.73
CA GLY A 100 16.06 -7.47 0.61
C GLY A 100 17.03 -6.62 1.42
N PHE A 101 18.30 -6.71 1.04
CA PHE A 101 19.40 -6.03 1.69
C PHE A 101 19.68 -4.69 1.01
N TRP A 102 19.92 -3.68 1.84
CA TRP A 102 20.35 -2.37 1.39
C TRP A 102 21.59 -1.95 2.14
N ARG A 103 22.61 -1.54 1.39
CA ARG A 103 23.86 -1.00 1.93
C ARG A 103 23.82 0.51 1.88
N GLU A 104 24.10 1.14 3.01
CA GLU A 104 24.38 2.58 3.08
C GLU A 104 25.81 2.86 2.62
N ASN A 105 25.94 3.72 1.63
CA ASN A 105 27.22 4.17 1.11
C ASN A 105 27.77 5.34 1.96
N PRO A 106 29.08 5.63 1.91
CA PRO A 106 29.68 6.73 2.69
C PRO A 106 29.11 8.13 2.39
N ASP A 107 28.44 8.30 1.26
CA ASP A 107 27.76 9.53 0.87
C ASP A 107 26.30 9.61 1.34
N GLY A 108 25.81 8.58 2.06
CA GLY A 108 24.44 8.47 2.56
C GLY A 108 23.42 7.94 1.55
N SER A 109 23.87 7.58 0.33
CA SER A 109 23.02 6.87 -0.63
C SER A 109 22.85 5.40 -0.25
N TYR A 110 21.84 4.74 -0.80
CA TYR A 110 21.60 3.32 -0.56
C TYR A 110 21.59 2.52 -1.86
N ASP A 111 22.24 1.35 -1.84
CA ASP A 111 22.20 0.37 -2.93
C ASP A 111 21.45 -0.88 -2.48
N ASN A 112 20.50 -1.36 -3.29
CA ASN A 112 19.91 -2.68 -3.10
C ASN A 112 20.92 -3.73 -3.56
N ILE A 113 21.35 -4.60 -2.65
CA ILE A 113 22.33 -5.65 -2.89
C ILE A 113 21.73 -7.02 -2.64
N THR A 114 22.29 -8.05 -3.25
CA THR A 114 21.86 -9.43 -3.02
C THR A 114 22.27 -9.91 -1.63
N ALA A 115 21.68 -11.03 -1.19
CA ALA A 115 22.09 -11.69 0.06
C ALA A 115 23.55 -12.16 -0.01
N GLU A 116 23.99 -12.62 -1.18
CA GLU A 116 25.36 -13.05 -1.44
C GLU A 116 26.34 -11.87 -1.35
N GLU A 117 26.04 -10.75 -2.01
CA GLU A 117 26.87 -9.54 -1.95
C GLU A 117 26.96 -8.98 -0.53
N ALA A 118 25.84 -8.98 0.20
CA ALA A 118 25.81 -8.59 1.61
C ALA A 118 26.69 -9.50 2.47
N ALA A 119 26.67 -10.81 2.24
CA ALA A 119 27.51 -11.76 2.95
C ALA A 119 29.01 -11.61 2.61
N GLU A 120 29.36 -11.30 1.36
CA GLU A 120 30.75 -11.08 0.92
C GLU A 120 31.41 -9.90 1.63
N ILE A 121 30.66 -8.84 1.92
CA ILE A 121 31.13 -7.68 2.70
C ILE A 121 30.89 -7.84 4.21
N GLY A 122 30.48 -9.03 4.65
CA GLY A 122 30.18 -9.30 6.06
C GLY A 122 29.09 -8.39 6.63
N PHE A 123 28.10 -8.00 5.81
CA PHE A 123 26.97 -7.14 6.14
C PHE A 123 27.33 -5.73 6.66
N GLU A 124 28.56 -5.26 6.38
CA GLU A 124 28.98 -3.92 6.74
C GLU A 124 28.02 -2.85 6.18
N ASN A 125 27.56 -1.94 7.05
CA ASN A 125 26.58 -0.89 6.74
C ASN A 125 25.33 -1.38 6.00
N THR A 126 24.92 -2.62 6.26
CA THR A 126 23.79 -3.27 5.58
C THR A 126 22.63 -3.49 6.53
N GLY A 127 21.41 -3.22 6.04
CA GLY A 127 20.16 -3.60 6.69
C GLY A 127 19.33 -4.51 5.79
N GLN A 128 18.59 -5.46 6.38
CA GLN A 128 17.50 -6.16 5.70
C GLN A 128 16.18 -5.46 6.04
N TYR A 129 15.34 -5.25 5.03
CA TYR A 129 14.11 -4.47 5.17
C TYR A 129 12.88 -5.33 4.89
N LEU A 130 12.18 -5.69 5.96
CA LEU A 130 10.99 -6.54 5.92
C LEU A 130 9.73 -5.68 6.00
N LYS A 131 8.82 -5.85 5.06
CA LYS A 131 7.59 -5.05 4.94
C LYS A 131 6.36 -5.92 5.17
N TYR A 132 5.44 -5.41 5.96
CA TYR A 132 4.20 -6.06 6.32
C TYR A 132 3.03 -5.12 6.04
N ALA A 133 1.89 -5.68 5.70
CA ALA A 133 0.66 -4.93 5.55
C ALA A 133 -0.49 -5.71 6.16
N THR A 134 -1.42 -4.96 6.75
CA THR A 134 -2.75 -5.44 7.13
C THR A 134 -3.78 -4.48 6.57
N GLY A 135 -4.94 -5.00 6.17
CA GLY A 135 -6.05 -4.17 5.74
C GLY A 135 -7.37 -4.71 6.27
N ILE A 136 -8.18 -3.87 6.89
CA ILE A 136 -9.52 -4.23 7.38
C ILE A 136 -10.56 -3.42 6.60
N PHE A 137 -11.48 -4.14 5.96
CA PHE A 137 -12.47 -3.59 5.02
C PHE A 137 -13.92 -3.96 5.38
N ASN A 138 -14.13 -4.52 6.58
CA ASN A 138 -15.45 -4.85 7.09
C ASN A 138 -15.58 -4.39 8.55
N GLU A 139 -16.66 -3.68 8.85
CA GLU A 139 -16.92 -3.02 10.13
C GLU A 139 -17.05 -3.98 11.31
N ASP A 140 -17.48 -5.22 11.05
CA ASP A 140 -17.68 -6.24 12.07
C ASP A 140 -16.40 -7.06 12.35
N PHE A 141 -15.31 -6.81 11.65
CA PHE A 141 -14.06 -7.54 11.86
C PHE A 141 -13.43 -7.19 13.23
N PRO A 142 -12.88 -8.16 13.99
CA PRO A 142 -12.24 -7.90 15.27
C PRO A 142 -10.94 -7.10 15.12
N ILE A 143 -11.05 -5.76 15.23
CA ILE A 143 -9.99 -4.77 14.97
C ILE A 143 -8.69 -4.94 15.77
N SER A 144 -8.73 -5.54 16.95
CA SER A 144 -7.56 -5.74 17.82
C SER A 144 -6.87 -7.09 17.59
N ARG A 145 -7.33 -7.86 16.60
CA ARG A 145 -6.80 -9.18 16.27
C ARG A 145 -5.36 -9.09 15.75
N SER A 146 -4.55 -10.08 16.11
CA SER A 146 -3.24 -10.29 15.50
C SER A 146 -3.35 -11.07 14.20
N PHE A 147 -2.57 -10.67 13.19
CA PHE A 147 -2.44 -11.34 11.90
C PHE A 147 -1.25 -12.32 11.87
N GLY A 148 -0.44 -12.37 12.93
CA GLY A 148 0.74 -13.22 13.07
C GLY A 148 2.01 -12.66 12.43
N GLN A 149 2.03 -11.38 12.05
CA GLN A 149 3.19 -10.73 11.46
C GLN A 149 4.16 -10.25 12.56
N PRO A 150 5.48 -10.21 12.28
CA PRO A 150 6.47 -9.70 13.23
C PRO A 150 6.21 -8.26 13.66
N LEU A 151 5.86 -7.35 12.75
CA LEU A 151 5.45 -5.98 13.08
C LEU A 151 3.99 -5.77 12.67
N GLU A 152 3.16 -5.29 13.58
CA GLU A 152 1.74 -5.04 13.34
C GLU A 152 1.29 -3.72 13.97
N ILE A 153 0.50 -2.95 13.22
CA ILE A 153 -0.27 -1.83 13.74
C ILE A 153 -1.67 -2.35 14.08
N ARG A 154 -2.15 -2.07 15.29
CA ARG A 154 -3.49 -2.47 15.73
C ARG A 154 -4.28 -1.28 16.22
N PRO A 155 -5.42 -0.96 15.58
CA PRO A 155 -6.33 0.06 16.10
C PRO A 155 -6.92 -0.34 17.46
N GLN A 156 -7.21 0.65 18.29
CA GLN A 156 -7.83 0.47 19.61
C GLN A 156 -9.34 0.75 19.61
N SER A 157 -9.86 1.33 18.53
CA SER A 157 -11.28 1.57 18.26
C SER A 157 -11.58 1.31 16.79
N SER A 158 -12.85 1.08 16.44
CA SER A 158 -13.21 0.80 15.06
C SER A 158 -12.93 2.03 14.21
N PRO A 159 -12.19 1.92 13.08
CA PRO A 159 -12.04 3.04 12.16
C PRO A 159 -13.36 3.40 11.46
N PHE A 160 -14.31 2.46 11.39
CA PHE A 160 -15.61 2.64 10.74
C PHE A 160 -16.60 3.46 11.59
N ASP A 161 -16.32 3.62 12.89
CA ASP A 161 -17.13 4.43 13.81
C ASP A 161 -16.67 5.91 13.84
N LEU A 162 -15.60 6.25 13.11
CA LEU A 162 -14.98 7.56 13.16
C LEU A 162 -15.49 8.46 12.04
N THR A 163 -15.50 9.77 12.32
CA THR A 163 -15.80 10.83 11.37
C THR A 163 -14.60 11.73 11.16
N ALA A 164 -14.63 12.53 10.10
CA ALA A 164 -13.56 13.46 9.81
C ALA A 164 -13.24 14.39 10.99
N GLY A 165 -11.96 14.45 11.37
CA GLY A 165 -11.50 15.21 12.53
C GLY A 165 -11.49 14.44 13.84
N ASP A 166 -12.05 13.23 13.89
CA ASP A 166 -11.78 12.29 14.98
C ASP A 166 -10.33 11.78 14.91
N THR A 167 -9.89 11.13 15.98
CA THR A 167 -8.59 10.46 16.02
C THR A 167 -8.75 8.96 16.21
N LEU A 168 -8.05 8.16 15.39
CA LEU A 168 -7.92 6.73 15.58
C LEU A 168 -6.72 6.42 16.49
N PRO A 169 -6.93 5.95 17.72
CA PRO A 169 -5.86 5.44 18.55
C PRO A 169 -5.31 4.13 17.98
N VAL A 170 -4.00 4.07 17.75
CA VAL A 170 -3.30 2.85 17.30
C VAL A 170 -2.15 2.50 18.22
N ARG A 171 -1.80 1.20 18.25
CA ARG A 171 -0.62 0.68 18.93
C ARG A 171 0.18 -0.18 17.97
N VAL A 172 1.51 -0.18 18.11
CA VAL A 172 2.40 -1.01 17.29
C VAL A 172 2.95 -2.14 18.14
N PHE A 173 2.97 -3.34 17.58
CA PHE A 173 3.46 -4.54 18.24
C PHE A 173 4.59 -5.15 17.43
N PHE A 174 5.69 -5.50 18.11
CA PHE A 174 6.75 -6.34 17.56
C PHE A 174 6.71 -7.71 18.25
N ASN A 175 6.54 -8.79 17.48
CA ASN A 175 6.39 -10.15 17.99
C ASN A 175 5.38 -10.23 19.15
N ASN A 176 4.19 -9.64 18.94
CA ASN A 176 3.11 -9.50 19.94
C ASN A 176 3.45 -8.70 21.21
N SER A 177 4.62 -8.08 21.29
CA SER A 177 5.00 -7.19 22.38
C SER A 177 4.77 -5.73 22.00
N LEU A 178 4.11 -4.96 22.87
CA LEU A 178 3.85 -3.54 22.63
C LEU A 178 5.15 -2.76 22.50
N LEU A 179 5.32 -2.02 21.40
CA LEU A 179 6.37 -1.02 21.25
C LEU A 179 5.93 0.30 21.88
N THR A 180 6.78 0.87 22.75
CA THR A 180 6.48 2.14 23.42
C THR A 180 6.93 3.37 22.64
N ASN A 181 7.89 3.21 21.73
CA ASN A 181 8.46 4.29 20.91
C ASN A 181 8.79 3.85 19.46
N PRO A 182 7.84 3.25 18.71
CA PRO A 182 8.00 3.05 17.27
C PRO A 182 7.98 4.40 16.53
N LEU A 183 8.56 4.45 15.33
CA LEU A 183 8.24 5.53 14.40
C LEU A 183 6.86 5.23 13.82
N VAL A 184 5.97 6.21 13.82
CA VAL A 184 4.63 6.12 13.22
C VAL A 184 4.47 7.29 12.27
N GLU A 185 3.98 7.02 11.06
CA GLU A 185 3.78 8.03 10.03
C GLU A 185 2.36 7.91 9.46
N TYR A 186 1.84 9.05 9.00
CA TYR A 186 0.56 9.13 8.34
C TYR A 186 0.59 10.29 7.35
N GLN A 187 0.27 10.01 6.08
CA GLN A 187 0.36 10.96 4.96
C GLN A 187 1.74 11.65 4.89
N GLY A 188 2.82 10.88 5.04
CA GLY A 188 4.20 11.39 5.01
C GLY A 188 4.61 12.26 6.21
N ASN A 189 3.82 12.29 7.30
CA ASN A 189 4.13 13.05 8.51
C ASN A 189 4.30 12.12 9.72
N GLU A 190 5.34 12.35 10.52
CA GLU A 190 5.55 11.65 11.79
C GLU A 190 4.44 11.99 12.80
N ILE A 191 3.87 10.94 13.40
CA ILE A 191 2.85 11.03 14.44
C ILE A 191 3.47 10.74 15.81
N PRO A 192 3.36 11.65 16.79
CA PRO A 192 3.89 11.44 18.13
C PRO A 192 3.29 10.21 18.82
N VAL A 193 4.16 9.37 19.40
CA VAL A 193 3.76 8.22 20.20
C VAL A 193 3.89 8.54 21.69
N ASN A 194 2.79 8.41 22.44
CA ASN A 194 2.75 8.63 23.88
C ASN A 194 2.34 7.33 24.59
N ASN A 195 3.21 6.79 25.44
CA ASN A 195 2.98 5.52 26.15
C ASN A 195 2.56 4.37 25.20
N GLY A 196 3.20 4.27 24.04
CA GLY A 196 2.91 3.25 23.02
C GLY A 196 1.62 3.46 22.23
N VAL A 197 0.99 4.64 22.34
CA VAL A 197 -0.21 5.00 21.56
C VAL A 197 0.10 6.18 20.63
N ALA A 198 -0.19 6.01 19.34
CA ALA A 198 -0.27 7.10 18.38
C ALA A 198 -1.74 7.46 18.14
N LEU A 199 -2.03 8.75 18.00
CA LEU A 199 -3.37 9.27 17.70
C LEU A 199 -3.40 9.75 16.26
N ILE A 200 -3.96 8.94 15.36
CA ILE A 200 -3.99 9.23 13.92
C ILE A 200 -5.16 10.16 13.63
N PRO A 201 -4.96 11.37 13.08
CA PRO A 201 -6.06 12.23 12.68
C PRO A 201 -6.76 11.62 11.45
N ILE A 202 -8.06 11.33 11.56
CA ILE A 202 -8.83 10.77 10.44
C ILE A 202 -9.22 11.88 9.46
N GLY A 203 -8.95 11.63 8.19
CA GLY A 203 -9.21 12.54 7.08
C GLY A 203 -10.69 12.68 6.75
N LEU A 204 -10.98 13.43 5.69
CA LEU A 204 -12.35 13.70 5.27
C LEU A 204 -13.02 12.46 4.66
N GLU A 205 -12.36 11.75 3.74
CA GLU A 205 -12.86 10.55 3.05
C GLU A 205 -11.68 9.76 2.42
N GLY A 206 -11.85 8.45 2.21
CA GLY A 206 -10.94 7.63 1.37
C GLY A 206 -10.17 6.54 2.12
N LEU A 207 -9.18 5.94 1.45
CA LEU A 207 -8.30 4.94 2.05
C LEU A 207 -7.38 5.60 3.07
N GLU A 208 -7.40 5.09 4.30
CA GLU A 208 -6.51 5.48 5.37
C GLU A 208 -5.36 4.48 5.44
N VAL A 209 -4.13 4.93 5.19
CA VAL A 209 -2.91 4.11 5.32
C VAL A 209 -2.03 4.69 6.42
N ILE A 210 -1.86 3.92 7.49
CA ILE A 210 -1.01 4.26 8.62
C ILE A 210 0.24 3.42 8.53
N GLU A 211 1.39 4.04 8.77
CA GLU A 211 2.69 3.43 8.62
C GLU A 211 3.40 3.37 9.98
N ALA A 212 4.17 2.32 10.21
CA ALA A 212 5.04 2.21 11.36
C ALA A 212 6.33 1.51 10.98
N SER A 213 7.44 1.96 11.55
CA SER A 213 8.73 1.32 11.37
C SER A 213 9.46 1.08 12.70
N TYR A 214 10.27 0.03 12.69
CA TYR A 214 11.03 -0.42 13.85
C TYR A 214 12.29 -1.15 13.39
N SER A 215 13.46 -0.74 13.88
CA SER A 215 14.70 -1.50 13.74
C SER A 215 14.94 -2.31 15.01
N ASP A 216 15.13 -3.62 14.89
CA ASP A 216 15.39 -4.48 16.05
C ASP A 216 16.80 -4.21 16.60
N PRO A 217 16.95 -3.64 17.81
CA PRO A 217 18.25 -3.35 18.39
C PRO A 217 19.02 -4.62 18.79
N ASN A 218 18.37 -5.79 18.79
CA ASN A 218 19.01 -7.07 19.11
C ASN A 218 19.45 -7.83 17.86
N ALA A 219 19.05 -7.37 16.66
CA ALA A 219 19.51 -7.95 15.42
C ALA A 219 20.99 -7.62 15.23
N ASN A 220 21.81 -8.68 15.12
CA ASN A 220 23.23 -8.55 14.90
C ASN A 220 23.57 -8.91 13.46
N ASN A 221 23.99 -7.91 12.70
CA ASN A 221 24.70 -8.01 11.42
C ASN A 221 24.08 -9.01 10.42
N PRO A 222 23.08 -8.61 9.61
CA PRO A 222 22.67 -7.21 9.37
C PRO A 222 21.69 -6.67 10.41
N THR A 223 21.49 -5.36 10.38
CA THR A 223 20.33 -4.73 11.05
C THR A 223 19.05 -5.27 10.42
N LEU A 224 18.05 -5.60 11.23
CA LEU A 224 16.71 -5.94 10.74
C LEU A 224 15.78 -4.76 10.95
N SER A 225 15.28 -4.21 9.86
CA SER A 225 14.31 -3.11 9.84
C SER A 225 12.97 -3.62 9.36
N TYR A 226 11.93 -3.27 10.11
CA TYR A 226 10.56 -3.69 9.87
C TYR A 226 9.74 -2.45 9.53
N ALA A 227 8.90 -2.55 8.50
CA ALA A 227 7.86 -1.58 8.20
C ALA A 227 6.51 -2.31 8.17
N ALA A 228 5.48 -1.70 8.73
CA ALA A 228 4.12 -2.22 8.73
C ALA A 228 3.15 -1.15 8.27
N THR A 229 2.12 -1.54 7.53
CA THR A 229 0.98 -0.67 7.24
C THR A 229 -0.32 -1.24 7.78
N PHE A 230 -1.23 -0.34 8.12
CA PHE A 230 -2.62 -0.63 8.38
C PHE A 230 -3.48 0.19 7.43
N SER A 231 -4.24 -0.52 6.59
CA SER A 231 -5.17 0.06 5.62
C SER A 231 -6.61 -0.11 6.08
N THR A 232 -7.41 0.93 5.96
CA THR A 232 -8.87 0.83 6.17
C THR A 232 -9.58 1.88 5.35
N LEU A 233 -10.89 1.73 5.16
CA LEU A 233 -11.70 2.76 4.50
C LEU A 233 -12.17 3.74 5.57
N GLY A 234 -11.89 5.02 5.34
CA GLY A 234 -12.49 6.11 6.09
C GLY A 234 -13.98 6.24 5.81
N TYR A 235 -14.62 7.14 6.56
CA TYR A 235 -16.02 7.49 6.42
C TYR A 235 -16.39 7.81 4.95
N GLY A 236 -17.49 7.22 4.44
CA GLY A 236 -18.15 7.64 3.20
C GLY A 236 -17.96 6.80 1.94
N THR A 237 -17.07 5.81 1.88
CA THR A 237 -16.83 5.05 0.63
C THR A 237 -17.47 3.67 0.61
N ILE A 238 -18.63 3.58 -0.05
CA ILE A 238 -18.93 2.44 -0.94
C ILE A 238 -18.48 2.92 -2.31
N VAL A 239 -17.25 2.62 -2.75
CA VAL A 239 -16.85 2.83 -4.14
C VAL A 239 -17.03 1.51 -4.86
N PRO A 240 -18.19 1.24 -5.51
CA PRO A 240 -18.20 0.24 -6.55
C PRO A 240 -17.29 0.77 -7.66
N GLN A 241 -16.12 0.14 -7.84
CA GLN A 241 -15.31 0.34 -9.03
C GLN A 241 -16.23 0.11 -10.26
N PRO A 242 -16.29 1.01 -11.25
CA PRO A 242 -17.03 0.74 -12.47
C PRO A 242 -16.43 -0.50 -13.11
N GLU A 243 -17.26 -1.51 -13.40
CA GLU A 243 -16.77 -2.70 -14.11
C GLU A 243 -16.07 -2.28 -15.41
N PRO A 244 -14.95 -2.94 -15.77
CA PRO A 244 -14.29 -2.66 -17.04
C PRO A 244 -15.28 -2.90 -18.17
N ILE A 245 -15.48 -1.88 -19.01
CA ILE A 245 -16.34 -1.97 -20.18
C ILE A 245 -15.78 -3.11 -21.05
N PRO A 246 -16.54 -4.20 -21.31
CA PRO A 246 -16.06 -5.25 -22.19
C PRO A 246 -15.83 -4.65 -23.57
N GLU A 247 -14.63 -4.86 -24.15
CA GLU A 247 -14.35 -4.42 -25.50
C GLU A 247 -15.40 -4.99 -26.47
N PRO A 248 -15.87 -4.20 -27.45
CA PRO A 248 -16.87 -4.69 -28.39
C PRO A 248 -16.32 -5.88 -29.15
N LEU A 249 -17.00 -7.02 -29.03
CA LEU A 249 -16.74 -8.21 -29.84
C LEU A 249 -16.74 -7.80 -31.31
N THR A 250 -15.58 -7.87 -31.96
CA THR A 250 -15.47 -7.76 -33.41
C THR A 250 -16.17 -8.96 -34.03
N ILE A 251 -17.48 -8.84 -34.29
CA ILE A 251 -18.24 -9.82 -35.06
C ILE A 251 -17.74 -9.73 -36.50
N LEU A 252 -16.77 -10.58 -36.83
CA LEU A 252 -16.36 -10.82 -38.21
C LEU A 252 -17.56 -11.46 -38.92
N GLY A 253 -18.21 -10.69 -39.80
CA GLY A 253 -19.43 -11.07 -40.49
C GLY A 253 -19.26 -12.33 -41.33
N THR A 254 -19.97 -13.39 -40.96
CA THR A 254 -20.26 -14.52 -41.83
C THR A 254 -21.42 -14.11 -42.75
N LEU A 255 -21.10 -13.82 -44.02
CA LEU A 255 -22.09 -13.62 -45.08
C LEU A 255 -22.92 -14.90 -45.25
N PHE A 256 -24.21 -14.85 -44.89
CA PHE A 256 -25.20 -15.76 -45.43
C PHE A 256 -25.85 -15.12 -46.66
N THR A 257 -25.50 -15.62 -47.84
CA THR A 257 -26.24 -15.37 -49.08
C THR A 257 -27.46 -16.29 -49.12
N LEU A 258 -28.68 -15.75 -49.11
CA LEU A 258 -29.85 -16.46 -49.62
C LEU A 258 -31.01 -15.51 -49.95
N GLY A 259 -31.46 -15.59 -51.20
CA GLY A 259 -32.88 -15.55 -51.53
C GLY A 259 -33.47 -14.22 -51.99
N VAL A 260 -33.31 -13.93 -53.29
CA VAL A 260 -34.17 -12.99 -54.03
C VAL A 260 -35.54 -13.65 -54.24
N LEU A 261 -36.64 -12.99 -53.87
CA LEU A 261 -37.94 -13.13 -54.53
C LEU A 261 -38.76 -11.83 -54.45
N PRO A 262 -39.61 -11.52 -55.44
CA PRO A 262 -39.96 -10.15 -55.80
C PRO A 262 -41.28 -9.65 -55.23
N VAL A 263 -41.35 -8.32 -55.12
CA VAL A 263 -42.51 -7.53 -54.70
C VAL A 263 -43.65 -7.64 -55.73
N LEU A 264 -44.80 -8.15 -55.27
CA LEU A 264 -46.09 -8.07 -55.96
C LEU A 264 -46.62 -6.63 -55.90
N LYS A 265 -46.64 -5.96 -57.05
CA LYS A 265 -47.21 -4.63 -57.27
C LYS A 265 -48.71 -4.78 -57.57
N LYS A 266 -49.58 -4.30 -56.69
CA LYS A 266 -51.02 -4.22 -56.91
C LYS A 266 -51.38 -2.77 -57.25
N ASN A 267 -51.67 -2.49 -58.53
CA ASN A 267 -52.32 -1.26 -58.97
C ASN A 267 -53.71 -1.59 -59.51
N TYR A 268 -54.68 -0.79 -59.11
CA TYR A 268 -56.09 -0.82 -59.51
C TYR A 268 -56.35 0.04 -60.78
N ASN A 269 -57.39 -0.36 -61.53
CA ASN A 269 -58.18 0.37 -62.55
C ASN A 269 -57.49 0.60 -63.92
N LYS A 270 -58.09 0.33 -65.09
CA LYS A 270 -59.49 0.19 -65.56
C LYS A 270 -59.53 -0.84 -66.68
#